data_AF-A0A5Q2FF80-F1
#
_entry.id   AF-A0A5Q2FF80-F1
#
_cell.length_a   1.000
_cell.length_b   1.000
_cell.length_c   1.000
_cell.angle_alpha   90.00
_cell.angle_beta   90.00
_cell.angle_gamma   90.00
#
_symmetry.space_group_name_H-M   'P 1'
#
loop_
_entity.id
_entity.type
_entity.pdbx_description
1 polymer ?
#
loop_
_entity_poly.entity_id
_entity_poly.type
_entity_poly.pdbx_seq_one_letter_code
_entity_poly.pdbx_strand_id
1 'polypeptide(L)'
;MTERPLVAVASFGGTIAMAATGDDVGVLPEFGANDLIASVADLTASVRFVTEEVANVGSPSVHIDDVLNGLAWARQQVDAGARGVVMTHGTDTIEESAYLADLLWDREAPLVFTGAMRSPEEPGAEGPANLRAAISVALAPAPGGWARWS
;
A
#
# COMPACT_ATOMS: atom_id res chain seq x y z
N MET A 1 -19.24 16.89 -14.84
CA MET A 1 -18.71 15.55 -14.54
C MET A 1 -17.64 15.74 -13.49
N THR A 2 -17.87 15.31 -12.25
CA THR A 2 -16.87 15.40 -11.19
C THR A 2 -15.71 14.49 -11.57
N GLU A 3 -14.48 15.02 -11.56
CA GLU A 3 -13.31 14.21 -11.88
C GLU A 3 -13.14 13.12 -10.81
N ARG A 4 -12.83 11.89 -11.23
CA ARG A 4 -12.65 10.77 -10.30
C ARG A 4 -11.41 11.00 -9.44
N PRO A 5 -11.46 10.78 -8.11
CA PRO A 5 -10.30 10.94 -7.25
C PRO A 5 -9.19 9.98 -7.67
N LEU A 6 -7.95 10.43 -7.53
CA LEU A 6 -6.75 9.63 -7.75
C LEU A 6 -6.28 9.05 -6.41
N VAL A 7 -6.01 7.75 -6.37
CA VAL A 7 -5.34 7.07 -5.24
C VAL A 7 -4.05 6.48 -5.76
N ALA A 8 -2.95 6.75 -5.06
CA ALA A 8 -1.65 6.16 -5.36
C ALA A 8 -1.47 4.87 -4.55
N VAL A 9 -1.00 3.80 -5.19
CA VAL A 9 -0.78 2.49 -4.55
C VAL A 9 0.65 2.04 -4.79
N ALA A 10 1.43 1.94 -3.74
CA ALA A 10 2.78 1.40 -3.77
C ALA A 10 2.81 -0.02 -3.17
N SER A 11 3.69 -0.88 -3.68
CA SER A 11 4.00 -2.18 -3.09
C SER A 11 5.46 -2.26 -2.68
N PHE A 12 5.70 -2.75 -1.47
CA PHE A 12 7.02 -3.19 -0.98
C PHE A 12 7.24 -4.69 -1.20
N GLY A 13 6.20 -5.41 -1.67
CA GLY A 13 6.13 -6.87 -1.69
C GLY A 13 5.43 -7.45 -0.45
N GLY A 14 5.87 -8.64 -0.04
CA GLY A 14 5.26 -9.42 1.05
C GLY A 14 4.02 -10.22 0.66
N THR A 15 3.47 -10.98 1.60
CA THR A 15 2.46 -12.02 1.37
C THR A 15 1.21 -11.56 0.61
N ILE A 16 0.80 -10.30 0.73
CA ILE A 16 -0.32 -9.70 -0.03
C ILE A 16 -0.08 -9.69 -1.55
N ALA A 17 1.19 -9.73 -1.96
CA ALA A 17 1.69 -9.65 -3.32
C ALA A 17 2.49 -10.91 -3.73
N MET A 18 2.43 -12.00 -2.94
CA MET A 18 3.20 -13.21 -3.18
C MET A 18 2.29 -14.43 -3.39
N ALA A 19 2.54 -15.19 -4.46
CA ALA A 19 1.94 -16.51 -4.68
C ALA A 19 2.66 -17.58 -3.84
N ALA A 20 1.96 -18.62 -3.43
CA ALA A 20 2.60 -19.76 -2.79
C ALA A 20 3.15 -20.68 -3.88
N THR A 21 4.45 -20.56 -4.20
CA THR A 21 5.08 -21.55 -5.09
C THR A 21 5.27 -22.86 -4.33
N GLY A 22 4.66 -23.93 -4.85
CA GLY A 22 4.86 -25.28 -4.34
C GLY A 22 6.31 -25.73 -4.51
N ASP A 23 6.81 -26.46 -3.50
CA ASP A 23 8.13 -27.06 -3.34
C ASP A 23 9.26 -26.15 -2.82
N ASP A 24 9.46 -26.20 -1.49
CA ASP A 24 10.69 -26.00 -0.70
C ASP A 24 11.64 -24.81 -1.02
N VAL A 25 11.19 -23.87 -1.82
CA VAL A 25 11.89 -22.63 -2.17
C VAL A 25 10.98 -21.50 -1.72
N GLY A 26 11.47 -20.69 -0.78
CA GLY A 26 10.70 -19.65 -0.11
C GLY A 26 9.87 -18.77 -1.06
N VAL A 27 8.81 -18.22 -0.50
CA VAL A 27 7.80 -17.38 -1.16
C VAL A 27 8.44 -16.37 -2.14
N LEU A 28 8.35 -16.64 -3.44
CA LEU A 28 8.80 -15.75 -4.51
C LEU A 28 7.70 -14.72 -4.82
N PRO A 29 8.04 -13.45 -5.02
CA PRO A 29 7.06 -12.45 -5.42
C PRO A 29 6.65 -12.64 -6.88
N GLU A 30 5.35 -12.83 -7.10
CA GLU A 30 4.76 -13.05 -8.43
C GLU A 30 3.71 -11.98 -8.79
N PHE A 31 3.14 -11.27 -7.80
CA PHE A 31 2.08 -10.29 -8.03
C PHE A 31 2.57 -8.85 -7.83
N GLY A 32 2.40 -8.04 -8.87
CA GLY A 32 2.77 -6.63 -8.85
C GLY A 32 1.69 -5.72 -8.30
N ALA A 33 2.00 -4.43 -8.20
CA ALA A 33 1.02 -3.42 -7.79
C ALA A 33 -0.23 -3.38 -8.70
N ASN A 34 -0.11 -3.79 -9.97
CA ASN A 34 -1.23 -3.88 -10.91
C ASN A 34 -2.17 -5.08 -10.63
N ASP A 35 -1.63 -6.20 -10.15
CA ASP A 35 -2.44 -7.39 -9.81
C ASP A 35 -3.30 -7.12 -8.57
N LEU A 36 -2.75 -6.34 -7.63
CA LEU A 36 -3.49 -5.79 -6.49
C LEU A 36 -4.64 -4.89 -6.92
N ILE A 37 -4.52 -4.14 -8.03
CA ILE A 37 -5.65 -3.35 -8.56
C ILE A 37 -6.68 -4.25 -9.24
N ALA A 38 -6.27 -5.32 -9.93
CA ALA A 38 -7.20 -6.31 -10.51
C ALA A 38 -8.08 -6.96 -9.42
N SER A 39 -7.45 -7.27 -8.29
CA SER A 39 -7.96 -7.18 -6.92
C SER A 39 -9.34 -6.59 -6.64
N VAL A 40 -9.45 -5.32 -7.03
CA VAL A 40 -10.49 -4.37 -6.66
C VAL A 40 -10.98 -3.65 -7.92
N ALA A 41 -11.06 -4.40 -9.03
CA ALA A 41 -11.40 -3.86 -10.34
C ALA A 41 -12.74 -3.11 -10.36
N ASP A 42 -13.67 -3.46 -9.46
CA ASP A 42 -14.96 -2.77 -9.31
C ASP A 42 -14.81 -1.29 -8.91
N LEU A 43 -13.70 -0.92 -8.25
CA LEU A 43 -13.40 0.46 -7.86
C LEU A 43 -12.86 1.31 -9.02
N THR A 44 -12.35 0.69 -10.09
CA THR A 44 -11.73 1.43 -11.22
C THR A 44 -12.74 2.25 -12.01
N ALA A 45 -14.05 1.99 -11.83
CA ALA A 45 -15.12 2.81 -12.37
C ALA A 45 -15.23 4.18 -11.67
N SER A 46 -14.96 4.23 -10.36
CA SER A 46 -15.15 5.43 -9.51
C SER A 46 -13.85 6.09 -9.04
N VAL A 47 -12.73 5.37 -9.08
CA VAL A 47 -11.41 5.81 -8.59
C VAL A 47 -10.37 5.63 -9.70
N ARG A 48 -9.45 6.60 -9.84
CA ARG A 48 -8.24 6.44 -10.66
C ARG A 48 -7.11 5.92 -9.79
N PHE A 49 -6.27 5.06 -10.34
CA PHE A 49 -5.11 4.52 -9.64
C PHE A 49 -3.82 4.87 -10.38
N VAL A 50 -2.77 5.14 -9.62
CA VAL A 50 -1.38 5.13 -10.08
C VAL A 50 -0.62 4.15 -9.20
N THR A 51 0.15 3.26 -9.80
CA THR A 51 0.78 2.12 -9.13
C THR A 51 2.30 2.19 -9.23
N GLU A 52 2.99 1.72 -8.20
CA GLU A 52 4.45 1.60 -8.17
C GLU A 52 4.89 0.36 -7.38
N GLU A 53 5.93 -0.31 -7.84
CA GLU A 53 6.66 -1.29 -7.05
C GLU A 53 7.91 -0.62 -6.48
N VAL A 54 7.81 -0.21 -5.21
CA VAL A 54 8.91 0.45 -4.48
C VAL A 54 9.99 -0.56 -4.15
N ALA A 55 9.58 -1.77 -3.77
CA ALA A 55 10.45 -2.91 -3.57
C ALA A 55 9.71 -4.20 -3.94
N ASN A 56 10.45 -5.27 -4.13
CA ASN A 56 9.89 -6.59 -4.38
C ASN A 56 10.55 -7.66 -3.50
N VAL A 57 10.43 -7.47 -2.18
CA VAL A 57 11.12 -8.29 -1.17
C VAL A 57 10.14 -8.80 -0.12
N GLY A 58 10.57 -9.83 0.63
CA GLY A 58 9.86 -10.24 1.84
C GLY A 58 9.94 -9.15 2.92
N SER A 59 8.93 -9.06 3.77
CA SER A 59 8.83 -8.03 4.83
C SER A 59 10.10 -7.90 5.68
N PRO A 60 10.76 -8.99 6.13
CA PRO A 60 12.01 -8.88 6.91
C PRO A 60 13.18 -8.25 6.17
N SER A 61 13.09 -8.16 4.84
CA SER A 61 14.12 -7.61 3.96
C SER A 61 13.80 -6.19 3.50
N VAL A 62 12.68 -5.60 3.94
CA VAL A 62 12.41 -4.18 3.69
C VAL A 62 13.33 -3.35 4.58
N HIS A 63 14.13 -2.52 3.95
CA HIS A 63 15.07 -1.63 4.62
C HIS A 63 14.54 -0.20 4.71
N ILE A 64 15.18 0.61 5.57
CA ILE A 64 14.83 2.02 5.74
C ILE A 64 14.84 2.76 4.41
N ASP A 65 15.83 2.49 3.54
CA ASP A 65 15.94 3.15 2.24
C ASP A 65 14.75 2.86 1.33
N ASP A 66 14.18 1.64 1.38
CA ASP A 66 12.96 1.32 0.64
C ASP A 66 11.80 2.19 1.13
N VAL A 67 11.62 2.29 2.45
CA VAL A 67 10.57 3.12 3.06
C VAL A 67 10.75 4.59 2.67
N LEU A 68 11.98 5.10 2.69
CA LEU A 68 12.29 6.47 2.28
C LEU A 68 11.98 6.72 0.80
N ASN A 69 12.31 5.77 -0.08
CA ASN A 69 11.98 5.83 -1.50
C ASN A 69 10.46 5.81 -1.72
N GLY A 70 9.74 4.95 -1.01
CA GLY A 70 8.28 4.90 -1.04
C GLY A 70 7.65 6.21 -0.57
N LEU A 71 8.16 6.81 0.51
CA LEU A 71 7.70 8.12 0.99
C LEU A 71 8.00 9.24 -0.01
N ALA A 72 9.17 9.23 -0.65
CA ALA A 72 9.50 10.21 -1.68
C ALA A 72 8.55 10.13 -2.87
N TRP A 73 8.28 8.92 -3.35
CA TRP A 73 7.29 8.69 -4.41
C TRP A 73 5.89 9.12 -3.97
N ALA A 74 5.46 8.74 -2.76
CA ALA A 74 4.15 9.10 -2.22
C ALA A 74 3.94 10.63 -2.17
N ARG A 75 4.96 11.39 -1.75
CA ARG A 75 4.92 12.86 -1.78
C ARG A 75 4.69 13.38 -3.20
N GLN A 76 5.42 12.86 -4.19
CA GLN A 76 5.25 13.26 -5.58
C GLN A 76 3.83 13.01 -6.09
N GLN A 77 3.21 11.87 -5.72
CA GLN A 77 1.85 11.56 -6.14
C GLN A 77 0.82 12.50 -5.50
N VAL A 78 0.98 12.81 -4.21
CA VAL A 78 0.12 13.77 -3.51
C VAL A 78 0.27 15.16 -4.10
N ASP A 79 1.51 15.60 -4.35
CA ASP A 79 1.81 16.90 -4.97
C ASP A 79 1.27 16.98 -6.41
N ALA A 80 1.13 15.83 -7.09
CA ALA A 80 0.47 15.69 -8.40
C ALA A 80 -1.08 15.56 -8.32
N GLY A 81 -1.67 15.61 -7.12
CA GLY A 81 -3.12 15.62 -6.90
C GLY A 81 -3.73 14.28 -6.48
N ALA A 82 -2.93 13.30 -6.03
CA ALA A 82 -3.48 12.11 -5.38
C ALA A 82 -4.18 12.48 -4.07
N ARG A 83 -5.37 11.93 -3.87
CA ARG A 83 -6.22 12.17 -2.69
C ARG A 83 -5.63 11.58 -1.41
N GLY A 84 -4.91 10.46 -1.57
CA GLY A 84 -4.25 9.68 -0.54
C GLY A 84 -3.41 8.58 -1.17
N VAL A 85 -2.61 7.91 -0.33
CA VAL A 85 -1.65 6.88 -0.73
C VAL A 85 -1.87 5.61 0.08
N VAL A 86 -1.81 4.47 -0.58
CA VAL A 86 -1.81 3.14 0.05
C VAL A 86 -0.46 2.49 -0.18
N MET A 87 0.15 1.97 0.88
CA MET A 87 1.40 1.21 0.86
C MET A 87 1.10 -0.23 1.27
N THR A 88 1.24 -1.15 0.33
CA THR A 88 1.11 -2.59 0.60
C THR A 88 2.44 -3.18 1.03
N HIS A 89 2.41 -3.98 2.08
CA HIS A 89 3.61 -4.47 2.76
C HIS A 89 3.33 -5.84 3.39
N GLY A 90 4.35 -6.69 3.52
CA GLY A 90 4.21 -7.93 4.28
C GLY A 90 4.14 -7.65 5.79
N THR A 91 3.53 -8.53 6.57
CA THR A 91 3.10 -8.20 7.94
C THR A 91 4.21 -8.23 8.99
N ASP A 92 5.37 -8.87 8.74
CA ASP A 92 6.40 -9.06 9.76
C ASP A 92 7.03 -7.75 10.28
N THR A 93 7.25 -6.77 9.40
CA THR A 93 7.89 -5.47 9.73
C THR A 93 7.06 -4.26 9.30
N ILE A 94 5.75 -4.47 9.06
CA ILE A 94 4.86 -3.39 8.65
C ILE A 94 4.74 -2.29 9.73
N GLU A 95 4.84 -2.66 11.01
CA GLU A 95 4.72 -1.74 12.13
C GLU A 95 5.90 -0.76 12.18
N GLU A 96 7.13 -1.25 11.95
CA GLU A 96 8.35 -0.43 11.90
C GLU A 96 8.32 0.53 10.71
N SER A 97 7.93 0.04 9.53
CA SER A 97 7.77 0.87 8.32
C SER A 97 6.70 1.95 8.51
N ALA A 98 5.55 1.59 9.09
CA ALA A 98 4.48 2.53 9.38
C ALA A 98 4.88 3.57 10.44
N TYR A 99 5.63 3.15 11.47
CA TYR A 99 6.14 4.07 12.49
C TYR A 99 7.14 5.08 11.91
N LEU A 100 8.08 4.62 11.08
CA LEU A 100 9.00 5.52 10.38
C LEU A 100 8.25 6.50 9.47
N ALA A 101 7.24 6.01 8.74
CA ALA A 101 6.40 6.85 7.90
C ALA A 101 5.63 7.90 8.70
N ASP A 102 5.05 7.56 9.85
CA ASP A 102 4.33 8.51 10.72
C ASP A 102 5.23 9.68 11.18
N LEU A 103 6.51 9.39 11.47
CA LEU A 103 7.46 10.43 11.85
C LEU A 103 7.85 11.38 10.71
N LEU A 104 7.91 10.84 9.48
CA LEU A 104 8.48 11.53 8.32
C LEU A 104 7.42 12.08 7.35
N TRP A 105 6.19 11.62 7.42
CA TRP A 105 5.12 12.05 6.53
C TRP A 105 4.68 13.47 6.87
N ASP A 106 4.71 14.33 5.86
CA ASP A 106 4.56 15.77 5.96
C ASP A 106 3.48 16.29 4.99
N ARG A 107 2.49 15.44 4.67
CA ARG A 107 1.32 15.82 3.87
C ARG A 107 0.05 15.58 4.66
N GLU A 108 -0.95 16.42 4.42
CA GLU A 108 -2.29 16.22 5.00
C GLU A 108 -3.03 15.03 4.37
N ALA A 109 -2.66 14.65 3.14
CA ALA A 109 -3.25 13.49 2.47
C ALA A 109 -3.00 12.21 3.29
N PRO A 110 -3.99 11.32 3.44
CA PRO A 110 -3.80 10.08 4.17
C PRO A 110 -2.71 9.20 3.53
N LEU A 111 -1.86 8.62 4.36
CA LEU A 111 -0.91 7.57 4.01
C LEU A 111 -1.26 6.30 4.79
N VAL A 112 -1.67 5.25 4.10
CA VAL A 112 -2.25 4.04 4.72
C VAL A 112 -1.37 2.83 4.42
N PHE A 113 -0.87 2.16 5.45
CA PHE A 113 -0.20 0.87 5.30
C PHE A 113 -1.22 -0.26 5.42
N THR A 114 -1.07 -1.29 4.59
CA THR A 114 -1.89 -2.51 4.67
C THR A 114 -1.12 -3.74 4.21
N GLY A 115 -1.55 -4.90 4.65
CA GLY A 115 -0.94 -6.18 4.34
C GLY A 115 -1.95 -7.31 4.47
N ALA A 116 -1.49 -8.54 4.27
CA ALA A 116 -2.28 -9.75 4.46
C ALA A 116 -1.41 -10.84 5.10
N MET A 117 -1.98 -11.59 6.04
CA MET A 117 -1.30 -12.72 6.67
C MET A 117 -1.30 -13.98 5.79
N ARG A 118 -2.25 -14.07 4.86
CA ARG A 118 -2.42 -15.18 3.92
C ARG A 118 -2.15 -14.71 2.51
N SER A 119 -1.53 -15.57 1.71
CA SER A 119 -1.29 -15.34 0.28
C SER A 119 -2.62 -15.30 -0.49
N PRO A 120 -2.67 -14.70 -1.69
CA PRO A 120 -3.89 -14.57 -2.47
C PRO A 120 -4.55 -15.91 -2.84
N GLU A 121 -3.77 -16.99 -2.87
CA GLU A 121 -4.22 -18.33 -3.27
C GLU A 121 -4.76 -19.16 -2.10
N GLU A 122 -4.50 -18.73 -0.85
CA GLU A 122 -4.95 -19.43 0.33
C GLU A 122 -6.45 -19.23 0.61
N PRO A 123 -7.19 -20.28 1.03
CA PRO A 123 -8.57 -20.13 1.48
C PRO A 123 -8.68 -19.11 2.61
N GLY A 124 -9.55 -18.11 2.42
CA GLY A 124 -9.72 -17.02 3.39
C GLY A 124 -8.66 -15.93 3.28
N ALA A 125 -8.06 -15.74 2.10
CA ALA A 125 -7.21 -14.58 1.80
C ALA A 125 -7.92 -13.24 2.09
N GLU A 126 -7.23 -12.38 2.84
CA GLU A 126 -7.78 -11.09 3.32
C GLU A 126 -7.32 -9.91 2.47
N GLY A 127 -6.32 -10.11 1.59
CA GLY A 127 -5.68 -9.05 0.79
C GLY A 127 -6.65 -8.12 0.05
N PRO A 128 -7.60 -8.65 -0.75
CA PRO A 128 -8.56 -7.81 -1.47
C PRO A 128 -9.44 -6.95 -0.54
N ALA A 129 -9.89 -7.52 0.58
CA ALA A 129 -10.72 -6.81 1.55
C ALA A 129 -9.91 -5.72 2.28
N ASN A 130 -8.68 -6.04 2.70
CA ASN A 130 -7.76 -5.12 3.36
C ASN A 130 -7.40 -3.94 2.44
N LEU A 131 -7.08 -4.22 1.17
CA LEU A 131 -6.80 -3.19 0.17
C LEU A 131 -8.01 -2.29 -0.09
N ARG A 132 -9.21 -2.85 -0.21
CA ARG A 132 -10.45 -2.06 -0.36
C ARG A 132 -10.68 -1.12 0.83
N ALA A 133 -10.46 -1.62 2.05
CA ALA A 133 -10.57 -0.82 3.26
C ALA A 133 -9.53 0.30 3.27
N ALA A 134 -8.27 0.00 2.92
CA ALA A 134 -7.19 0.98 2.83
C ALA A 134 -7.48 2.07 1.79
N ILE A 135 -8.00 1.72 0.61
CA ILE A 135 -8.43 2.68 -0.42
C ILE A 135 -9.54 3.58 0.10
N SER A 136 -10.50 3.01 0.85
CA SER A 136 -11.59 3.78 1.45
C SER A 136 -11.08 4.81 2.46
N VAL A 137 -10.08 4.45 3.27
CA VAL A 137 -9.40 5.37 4.20
C VAL A 137 -8.57 6.41 3.43
N ALA A 138 -7.87 6.02 2.38
CA ALA A 138 -7.08 6.95 1.54
C ALA A 138 -7.96 8.02 0.85
N LEU A 139 -9.22 7.70 0.58
CA LEU A 139 -10.20 8.63 0.00
C LEU A 139 -10.91 9.49 1.05
N ALA A 140 -10.84 9.13 2.33
CA ALA A 140 -11.49 9.86 3.39
C ALA A 140 -10.91 11.28 3.52
N PRO A 141 -11.71 12.26 3.98
CA PRO A 141 -11.18 13.51 4.49
C PRO A 141 -10.04 13.24 5.46
N ALA A 142 -8.91 13.92 5.26
CA ALA A 142 -7.84 13.89 6.25
C ALA A 142 -8.48 14.16 7.62
N PRO A 143 -8.26 13.32 8.64
CA PRO A 143 -8.70 13.67 9.97
C PRO A 143 -8.01 15.00 10.28
N GLY A 144 -8.80 16.06 10.42
CA GLY A 144 -8.27 17.40 10.65
C GLY A 144 -7.40 17.37 11.90
N GLY A 145 -6.09 17.43 11.71
CA GLY A 145 -5.09 17.43 12.78
C GLY A 145 -5.09 16.17 13.64
N TRP A 146 -4.16 15.25 13.38
CA TRP A 146 -3.44 14.70 14.53
C TRP A 146 -2.62 15.86 15.06
N ALA A 147 -3.01 16.39 16.23
CA ALA A 147 -2.20 17.35 16.95
C ALA A 147 -0.86 16.67 17.22
N ARG A 148 0.15 16.99 16.42
CA ARG A 148 1.54 16.68 16.65
C ARG A 148 1.83 17.18 18.06
N TRP A 149 1.95 16.26 19.02
CA TRP A 149 2.11 16.60 20.43
C TRP A 149 3.27 17.57 20.57
N SER A 150 2.94 18.83 20.81
CA SER A 150 3.85 19.91 21.20
C SER A 150 4.11 19.85 22.69
#